data_AF-A0A256WI19-F1
#
_entry.id   AF-A0A256WI19-F1
#
_cell.length_a   1.000
_cell.length_b   1.000
_cell.length_c   1.000
_cell.angle_alpha   90.00
_cell.angle_beta   90.00
_cell.angle_gamma   90.00
#
_symmetry.space_group_name_H-M   'P 1'
#
loop_
_entity.id
_entity.type
_entity.pdbx_description
1 polymer ?
#
loop_
_entity_poly.entity_id
_entity_poly.type
_entity_poly.pdbx_seq_one_letter_code
_entity_poly.pdbx_strand_id
1 'polypeptide(L)'
;MVSFGVQVNIIPYIALIIPVFSAYRLAKFNIDTRQTDSFIGLPTPANALFIGSLPFIINGQWSFAFPQLHEFYILLALTILLSLLLVAELPLFALKFKHLKWKDNEIRFVFILSSIILLILLQVAAFPAIILLYVALSVFNKNT
;
A
#
# COMPACT_ATOMS: atom_id res chain seq x y z
N MET A 1 34.19 -21.95 27.51
CA MET A 1 33.97 -21.67 26.08
C MET A 1 32.53 -21.18 25.94
N VAL A 2 32.30 -19.86 25.99
CA VAL A 2 30.95 -19.29 25.87
C VAL A 2 30.64 -19.23 24.38
N SER A 3 29.83 -20.17 23.89
CA SER A 3 29.31 -20.11 22.52
C SER A 3 28.24 -19.04 22.46
N PHE A 4 28.60 -17.84 22.00
CA PHE A 4 27.64 -16.82 21.59
C PHE A 4 26.96 -17.26 20.30
N GLY A 5 26.05 -18.24 20.40
CA GLY A 5 25.17 -18.60 19.31
C GLY A 5 24.13 -17.50 19.14
N VAL A 6 24.34 -16.58 18.19
CA VAL A 6 23.27 -15.67 17.75
C VAL A 6 22.18 -16.55 17.16
N GLN A 7 21.05 -16.67 17.86
CA GLN A 7 19.86 -17.31 17.30
C GLN A 7 19.31 -16.39 16.21
N VAL A 8 19.60 -16.69 14.95
CA VAL A 8 19.05 -15.97 13.81
C VAL A 8 17.60 -16.37 13.65
N ASN A 9 16.68 -15.48 14.00
CA ASN A 9 15.28 -15.66 13.68
C ASN A 9 15.05 -15.28 12.20
N ILE A 10 14.78 -16.28 11.36
CA ILE A 10 14.61 -16.10 9.91
C ILE A 10 13.22 -15.54 9.56
N ILE A 11 12.26 -15.59 10.49
CA ILE A 11 10.86 -15.24 10.26
C ILE A 11 10.67 -13.81 9.71
N PRO A 12 11.32 -12.75 10.25
CA PRO A 12 11.14 -11.39 9.73
C PRO A 12 11.62 -11.20 8.29
N TYR A 13 12.54 -12.04 7.81
CA TYR A 13 13.08 -11.95 6.44
C TYR A 13 12.04 -12.33 5.38
N ILE A 14 10.93 -12.98 5.75
CA ILE A 14 9.81 -13.24 4.85
C ILE A 14 9.26 -11.93 4.26
N ALA A 15 9.29 -10.82 5.01
CA ALA A 15 8.86 -9.51 4.53
C ALA A 15 9.70 -8.99 3.34
N LEU A 16 10.91 -9.52 3.10
CA LEU A 16 11.73 -9.16 1.94
C LEU A 16 11.15 -9.63 0.61
N ILE A 17 10.09 -10.45 0.61
CA ILE A 17 9.34 -10.74 -0.61
C ILE A 17 8.73 -9.46 -1.23
N ILE A 18 8.40 -8.46 -0.41
CA ILE A 18 7.81 -7.19 -0.85
C ILE A 18 8.76 -6.40 -1.76
N PRO A 19 10.02 -6.11 -1.38
CA PRO A 19 10.97 -5.44 -2.28
C PRO A 19 11.28 -6.28 -3.53
N VAL A 20 11.29 -7.62 -3.45
CA VAL A 20 11.45 -8.49 -4.63
C VAL A 20 10.29 -8.28 -5.62
N PHE A 21 9.04 -8.32 -5.15
CA PHE A 21 7.87 -8.04 -5.98
C PHE A 21 7.82 -6.59 -6.46
N SER A 22 8.32 -5.63 -5.69
CA SER A 22 8.44 -4.23 -6.09
C SER A 22 9.43 -4.06 -7.26
N ALA A 23 10.56 -4.77 -7.22
CA ALA A 23 11.54 -4.79 -8.31
C ALA A 23 10.96 -5.44 -9.56
N TYR A 24 10.27 -6.58 -9.42
CA TYR A 24 9.57 -7.24 -10.52
C TYR A 24 8.50 -6.34 -11.16
N ARG A 25 7.68 -5.66 -10.34
CA ARG A 25 6.71 -4.67 -10.83
C ARG A 25 7.39 -3.56 -11.61
N LEU A 26 8.51 -3.02 -11.12
CA LEU A 26 9.24 -1.95 -11.81
C LEU A 26 9.77 -2.42 -13.16
N ALA A 27 10.32 -3.64 -13.22
CA ALA A 27 10.73 -4.26 -14.48
C ALA A 27 9.55 -4.40 -15.45
N LYS A 28 8.39 -4.92 -14.98
CA LYS A 28 7.16 -5.03 -15.77
C LYS A 28 6.68 -3.66 -16.27
N PHE A 29 6.67 -2.65 -15.39
CA PHE A 29 6.29 -1.27 -15.73
C PHE A 29 7.17 -0.68 -16.84
N ASN A 30 8.48 -0.93 -16.82
CA ASN A 30 9.40 -0.38 -17.81
C ASN A 30 9.28 -1.02 -19.21
N ILE A 31 8.74 -2.24 -19.31
CA ILE A 31 8.57 -2.95 -20.60
C ILE A 31 7.13 -2.95 -21.10
N ASP A 32 6.15 -2.61 -20.26
CA ASP A 32 4.73 -2.67 -20.60
C ASP A 32 4.28 -1.40 -21.34
N THR A 33 4.02 -1.53 -22.64
CA THR A 33 3.55 -0.45 -23.50
C THR A 33 2.09 -0.03 -23.25
N ARG A 34 1.36 -0.75 -22.39
CA ARG A 34 -0.03 -0.43 -22.01
C ARG A 34 -0.11 0.63 -20.90
N GLN A 35 1.00 0.93 -20.23
CA GLN A 35 1.07 1.96 -19.19
C GLN A 35 0.87 3.34 -19.82
N THR A 36 -0.36 3.83 -19.77
CA THR A 36 -0.74 5.16 -20.26
C THR A 36 -0.93 6.11 -19.08
N ASP A 37 -2.13 6.66 -18.91
CA ASP A 37 -2.46 7.59 -17.81
C ASP A 37 -2.92 6.88 -16.53
N SER A 38 -2.91 5.55 -16.50
CA SER A 38 -3.30 4.70 -15.37
C SER A 38 -2.16 3.77 -14.99
N PHE A 39 -2.08 3.43 -13.70
CA PHE A 39 -1.12 2.44 -13.21
C PHE A 39 -1.75 1.05 -13.28
N ILE A 40 -1.03 0.08 -13.84
CA ILE A 40 -1.39 -1.34 -13.70
C ILE A 40 -0.73 -1.88 -12.43
N GLY A 41 -1.55 -2.27 -11.46
CA GLY A 41 -1.13 -2.76 -10.13
C GLY A 41 -0.75 -1.64 -9.15
N LEU A 42 -0.72 -1.98 -7.85
CA LEU A 42 -0.48 -0.98 -6.79
C LEU A 42 0.91 -0.33 -6.95
N PRO A 43 1.02 1.01 -6.95
CA PRO A 43 2.30 1.70 -6.98
C PRO A 43 3.20 1.33 -5.80
N THR A 44 4.50 1.13 -6.07
CA THR A 44 5.49 0.87 -5.01
C THR A 44 5.53 1.96 -3.93
N PRO A 45 5.34 3.27 -4.22
CA PRO A 45 5.28 4.28 -3.18
C PRO A 45 4.06 4.12 -2.27
N ALA A 46 2.91 3.75 -2.83
CA ALA A 46 1.69 3.50 -2.06
C ALA A 46 1.84 2.29 -1.13
N ASN A 47 2.44 1.21 -1.64
CA ASN A 47 2.77 0.04 -0.83
C ASN A 47 3.78 0.35 0.29
N ALA A 48 4.81 1.15 -0.01
CA ALA A 48 5.80 1.59 0.97
C ALA A 48 5.17 2.45 2.08
N LEU A 49 4.24 3.36 1.74
CA LEU A 49 3.49 4.14 2.74
C LEU A 49 2.63 3.25 3.64
N PHE A 50 1.95 2.24 3.08
CA PHE A 50 1.20 1.27 3.86
C PHE A 50 2.10 0.61 4.91
N ILE A 51 3.19 -0.02 4.47
CA ILE A 51 4.08 -0.80 5.36
C ILE A 51 4.82 0.12 6.32
N GLY A 52 5.30 1.27 5.85
CA GLY A 52 6.01 2.26 6.66
C GLY A 52 5.15 2.83 7.78
N SER A 53 3.82 2.84 7.64
CA SER A 53 2.91 3.26 8.71
C SER A 53 2.71 2.21 9.80
N LEU A 54 2.90 0.91 9.52
CA LEU A 54 2.59 -0.17 10.47
C LEU A 54 3.37 -0.06 11.79
N PRO A 55 4.70 0.20 11.82
CA PRO A 55 5.41 0.34 13.09
C PRO A 55 4.85 1.45 13.98
N PHE A 56 4.38 2.55 13.38
CA PHE A 56 3.77 3.66 14.12
C PHE A 56 2.38 3.32 14.66
N ILE A 57 1.62 2.47 13.95
CA ILE A 57 0.31 1.99 14.43
C ILE A 57 0.51 0.99 15.57
N ILE A 58 1.44 0.04 15.40
CA ILE A 58 1.74 -1.04 16.35
C ILE A 58 2.33 -0.49 17.66
N ASN A 59 3.16 0.55 17.61
CA ASN A 59 3.82 1.12 18.80
C ASN A 59 3.22 2.46 19.26
N GLY A 60 2.16 2.93 18.61
CA GLY A 60 1.56 4.23 18.88
C GLY A 60 0.23 4.15 19.62
N GLN A 61 -0.44 5.30 19.72
CA GLN A 61 -1.77 5.44 20.35
C GLN A 61 -2.86 4.53 19.76
N TRP A 62 -2.67 4.08 18.52
CA TRP A 62 -3.62 3.20 17.80
C TRP A 62 -3.39 1.71 18.08
N SER A 63 -2.37 1.32 18.84
CA SER A 63 -2.06 -0.09 19.10
C SER A 63 -3.23 -0.83 19.76
N PHE A 64 -3.94 -0.19 20.69
CA PHE A 64 -5.08 -0.79 21.37
C PHE A 64 -6.29 -1.00 20.45
N ALA A 65 -6.42 -0.20 19.40
CA ALA A 65 -7.50 -0.33 18.43
C ALA A 65 -7.26 -1.48 17.45
N PHE A 66 -6.00 -1.86 17.23
CA PHE A 66 -5.60 -2.88 16.25
C PHE A 66 -4.62 -3.90 16.85
N PRO A 67 -4.99 -4.62 17.94
CA PRO A 67 -4.09 -5.57 18.60
C PRO A 67 -3.64 -6.70 17.67
N GLN A 68 -4.43 -7.04 16.65
CA GLN A 68 -4.14 -8.09 15.68
C GLN A 68 -2.90 -7.79 14.83
N LEU A 69 -2.46 -6.53 14.73
CA LEU A 69 -1.23 -6.19 13.99
C LEU A 69 0.05 -6.68 14.67
N HIS A 70 -0.03 -7.11 15.94
CA HIS A 70 1.07 -7.80 16.64
C HIS A 70 1.15 -9.28 16.27
N GLU A 71 0.11 -9.84 15.67
CA GLU A 71 0.05 -11.27 15.32
C GLU A 71 0.85 -11.58 14.06
N PHE A 72 1.77 -12.53 14.17
CA PHE A 72 2.62 -12.96 13.06
C PHE A 72 1.80 -13.34 11.81
N TYR A 73 0.71 -14.10 11.99
CA TYR A 73 -0.12 -14.55 10.88
C TYR A 73 -0.79 -13.40 10.12
N ILE A 74 -1.13 -12.30 10.81
CA ILE A 74 -1.71 -11.11 10.18
C ILE A 74 -0.65 -10.38 9.36
N LEU A 75 0.55 -10.19 9.91
CA LEU A 75 1.66 -9.56 9.18
C LEU A 75 2.12 -10.41 7.98
N LEU A 76 2.10 -11.73 8.11
CA LEU A 76 2.39 -12.66 7.03
C LEU A 76 1.32 -12.57 5.92
N ALA A 77 0.04 -12.62 6.29
CA ALA A 77 -1.07 -12.50 5.34
C ALA A 77 -1.00 -11.16 4.59
N LEU A 78 -0.72 -10.07 5.31
CA LEU A 78 -0.55 -8.75 4.73
C LEU A 78 0.64 -8.68 3.77
N THR A 79 1.77 -9.28 4.15
CA THR A 79 2.98 -9.37 3.31
C THR A 79 2.67 -10.04 1.97
N ILE A 80 1.96 -11.16 2.01
CA ILE A 80 1.54 -11.90 0.81
C ILE A 80 0.56 -11.07 -0.01
N LEU A 81 -0.48 -10.52 0.63
CA LEU A 81 -1.51 -9.71 -0.02
C LEU A 81 -0.91 -8.51 -0.75
N LEU A 82 -0.06 -7.73 -0.08
CA LEU A 82 0.59 -6.55 -0.65
C LEU A 82 1.52 -6.92 -1.80
N SER A 83 2.25 -8.04 -1.68
CA SER A 83 3.11 -8.53 -2.76
C SER A 83 2.30 -8.91 -4.01
N LEU A 84 1.18 -9.61 -3.84
CA LEU A 84 0.28 -9.93 -4.95
C LEU A 84 -0.33 -8.66 -5.57
N LEU A 85 -0.71 -7.69 -4.74
CA LEU A 85 -1.32 -6.45 -5.19
C LEU A 85 -0.36 -5.56 -6.01
N LEU A 86 0.95 -5.63 -5.76
CA LEU A 86 1.97 -4.97 -6.59
C LEU A 86 1.99 -5.47 -8.04
N VAL A 87 1.66 -6.75 -8.26
CA VAL A 87 1.80 -7.42 -9.56
C VAL A 87 0.45 -7.69 -10.23
N ALA A 88 -0.64 -7.55 -9.49
CA ALA A 88 -2.00 -7.68 -9.98
C ALA A 88 -2.25 -6.73 -11.17
N GLU A 89 -2.94 -7.23 -12.21
CA GLU A 89 -3.30 -6.44 -13.39
C GLU A 89 -4.55 -5.59 -13.14
N LEU A 90 -4.59 -4.87 -12.02
CA LEU A 90 -5.68 -3.98 -11.66
C LEU A 90 -5.37 -2.58 -12.23
N PRO A 91 -6.21 -2.02 -13.11
CA PRO A 91 -6.06 -0.63 -13.52
C PRO A 91 -6.42 0.27 -12.34
N LEU A 92 -5.43 1.03 -11.87
CA LEU A 92 -5.57 2.01 -10.80
C LEU A 92 -5.44 3.41 -11.40
N PHE A 93 -6.34 4.33 -11.00
CA PHE A 93 -6.32 5.67 -11.54
C PHE A 93 -5.04 6.42 -11.10
N ALA A 94 -4.45 7.21 -12.00
CA ALA A 94 -3.35 8.07 -11.60
C ALA A 94 -3.87 9.27 -10.79
N LEU A 95 -3.12 9.63 -9.74
CA LEU A 95 -3.36 10.83 -8.93
C LEU A 95 -2.94 12.13 -9.62
N LYS A 96 -2.40 12.06 -10.85
CA LYS A 96 -1.97 13.23 -11.61
C LYS A 96 -3.17 13.96 -12.19
N PHE A 97 -3.33 15.23 -11.87
CA PHE A 97 -4.32 16.10 -12.50
C PHE A 97 -3.90 16.47 -13.92
N LYS A 98 -4.78 16.22 -14.90
CA LYS A 98 -4.60 16.74 -16.27
C LYS A 98 -5.04 18.20 -16.38
N HIS A 99 -6.15 18.53 -15.71
CA HIS A 99 -6.72 19.87 -15.63
C HIS A 99 -7.32 20.07 -14.23
N LEU A 100 -7.46 21.31 -13.76
CA LEU A 100 -8.11 21.65 -12.48
C LEU A 100 -9.65 21.74 -12.58
N LYS A 101 -10.23 21.31 -13.70
CA LYS A 101 -11.68 21.28 -13.88
C LYS A 101 -12.27 20.12 -13.08
N TRP A 102 -13.46 20.33 -12.52
CA TRP A 102 -14.19 19.30 -11.79
C TRP A 102 -14.53 18.09 -12.68
N LYS A 103 -15.09 18.38 -13.86
CA LYS A 103 -15.39 17.38 -14.89
C LYS A 103 -14.10 16.62 -15.24
N ASP A 104 -14.16 15.28 -15.22
CA ASP A 104 -13.06 14.32 -15.42
C ASP A 104 -12.11 14.07 -14.23
N ASN A 105 -12.25 14.79 -13.11
CA ASN A 105 -11.41 14.62 -11.91
C ASN A 105 -12.20 14.31 -10.62
N GLU A 106 -13.49 14.02 -10.74
CA GLU A 106 -14.42 13.81 -9.63
C GLU A 106 -13.87 12.82 -8.59
N ILE A 107 -13.39 11.67 -9.05
CA ILE A 107 -12.84 10.62 -8.18
C ILE A 107 -11.55 11.09 -7.48
N ARG A 108 -10.72 11.89 -8.15
CA ARG A 108 -9.50 12.44 -7.54
C ARG A 108 -9.84 13.43 -6.44
N PHE A 109 -10.83 14.30 -6.66
CA PHE A 109 -11.30 15.23 -5.63
C PHE A 109 -11.92 14.51 -4.43
N VAL A 110 -12.79 13.52 -4.68
CA VAL A 110 -13.38 12.70 -3.61
C VAL A 110 -12.27 11.97 -2.84
N PHE A 111 -11.33 11.34 -3.53
CA PHE A 111 -10.21 10.65 -2.91
C PHE A 111 -9.37 11.57 -2.03
N ILE A 112 -9.00 12.77 -2.50
CA ILE A 112 -8.22 13.73 -1.72
C ILE A 112 -9.02 14.21 -0.50
N LEU A 113 -10.28 14.58 -0.68
CA LEU A 113 -11.12 15.05 0.42
C LEU A 113 -11.28 13.96 1.50
N SER A 114 -11.60 12.73 1.10
CA SER A 114 -11.67 11.58 2.01
C SER A 114 -10.33 11.30 2.68
N SER A 115 -9.21 11.42 1.96
CA SER A 115 -7.87 11.23 2.52
C SER A 115 -7.54 12.29 3.58
N ILE A 116 -7.91 13.55 3.35
CA ILE A 116 -7.73 14.64 4.34
C ILE A 116 -8.54 14.36 5.60
N ILE A 117 -9.82 13.97 5.44
CA ILE A 117 -10.68 13.62 6.57
C ILE A 117 -10.09 12.45 7.37
N LEU A 118 -9.63 11.40 6.69
CA LEU A 118 -8.98 10.26 7.32
C LEU A 118 -7.69 10.67 8.06
N LEU A 119 -6.86 11.53 7.47
CA LEU A 119 -5.64 12.02 8.12
C LEU A 119 -5.93 12.84 9.38
N ILE A 120 -6.97 13.67 9.38
CA ILE A 120 -7.36 14.46 10.56
C ILE A 120 -7.84 13.52 11.68
N LEU A 121 -8.62 12.49 11.34
CA LEU A 121 -9.22 11.59 12.32
C LEU A 121 -8.25 10.51 12.84
N LEU A 122 -7.46 9.90 11.94
CA LEU A 122 -6.62 8.73 12.24
C LEU A 122 -5.11 9.04 12.26
N GLN A 123 -4.67 10.23 11.82
CA GLN A 123 -3.26 10.59 11.73
C GLN A 123 -2.45 9.56 10.91
N VAL A 124 -1.37 9.01 11.48
CA VAL A 124 -0.53 8.01 10.79
C VAL A 124 -1.29 6.69 10.52
N ALA A 125 -2.31 6.35 11.32
CA ALA A 125 -3.13 5.18 11.06
C ALA A 125 -4.06 5.34 9.84
N ALA A 126 -4.13 6.54 9.25
CA ALA A 126 -4.90 6.79 8.04
C ALA A 126 -4.26 6.15 6.80
N PHE A 127 -2.93 5.97 6.75
CA PHE A 127 -2.25 5.53 5.53
C PHE A 127 -2.77 4.17 5.01
N PRO A 128 -2.89 3.10 5.82
CA PRO A 128 -3.47 1.84 5.36
C PRO A 128 -4.90 2.01 4.84
N ALA A 129 -5.72 2.79 5.55
CA ALA A 129 -7.11 3.07 5.16
C ALA A 129 -7.20 3.84 3.83
N ILE A 130 -6.31 4.82 3.61
CA ILE A 130 -6.23 5.59 2.37
C ILE A 130 -5.84 4.70 1.19
N ILE A 131 -4.89 3.77 1.38
CA ILE A 131 -4.50 2.85 0.31
C ILE A 131 -5.64 1.86 -0.01
N LEU A 132 -6.34 1.36 1.00
CA LEU A 132 -7.52 0.52 0.78
C LEU A 132 -8.63 1.29 0.04
N LEU A 133 -8.88 2.54 0.44
CA LEU A 133 -9.82 3.43 -0.26
C LEU A 133 -9.41 3.66 -1.71
N TYR A 134 -8.11 3.88 -1.97
CA TYR A 134 -7.57 4.08 -3.31
C TYR A 134 -7.83 2.87 -4.22
N VAL A 135 -7.54 1.66 -3.72
CA VAL A 135 -7.77 0.41 -4.45
C VAL A 135 -9.26 0.19 -4.65
N ALA A 136 -10.09 0.40 -3.63
CA ALA A 136 -11.53 0.25 -3.72
C ALA A 136 -12.14 1.20 -4.76
N LEU A 137 -11.85 2.50 -4.67
CA LEU A 137 -12.34 3.49 -5.64
C LEU A 137 -11.87 3.18 -7.06
N SER A 138 -10.65 2.69 -7.23
CA SER A 138 -10.15 2.30 -8.56
C SER A 138 -10.92 1.11 -9.14
N VAL A 139 -11.23 0.11 -8.32
CA VAL A 139 -11.99 -1.09 -8.74
C VAL A 139 -13.44 -0.75 -9.08
N PHE A 140 -14.08 0.14 -8.31
CA PHE A 140 -15.45 0.59 -8.59
C PHE A 140 -15.51 1.53 -9.79
N ASN A 141 -14.43 2.25 -10.08
CA ASN A 141 -14.34 3.11 -11.24
C ASN A 141 -14.05 2.32 -12.52
N LYS A 142 -15.09 1.75 -13.12
CA LYS A 142 -15.05 1.07 -14.42
C LYS A 142 -14.74 1.98 -15.63
N ASN A 143 -14.47 3.27 -15.41
CA ASN A 143 -14.17 4.26 -16.47
C ASN A 143 -12.67 4.54 -16.66
N THR A 144 -11.81 3.62 -16.23
CA THR A 144 -10.36 3.64 -16.55
C THR A 144 -10.03 2.61 -17.61
#